data_AF-A0A1F8RIR4-F1
#
_entry.id   AF-A0A1F8RIR4-F1
#
_cell.length_a   1.000
_cell.length_b   1.000
_cell.length_c   1.000
_cell.angle_alpha   90.00
_cell.angle_beta   90.00
_cell.angle_gamma   90.00
#
_symmetry.space_group_name_H-M   'P 1'
#
loop_
_entity.id
_entity.type
_entity.pdbx_description
1 polymer ?
#
loop_
_entity_poly.entity_id
_entity_poly.type
_entity_poly.pdbx_seq_one_letter_code
_entity_poly.pdbx_strand_id
1 'polypeptide(L)'
;MFKKHNAGEFVPAGTYWNKKAWELTQISEGGDYLPAGDGVTYYRVPVLLVLALGPVAGLAFILFLPMAVPIVALYWGVKIIRNNVPWLRRKRAGEELRPAR
;
A
#
# COMPACT_ATOMS: atom_id res chain seq x y z
N MET A 1 22.63 -13.52 -1.01
CA MET A 1 22.08 -14.06 -2.28
C MET A 1 20.71 -14.65 -2.02
N PHE A 2 19.65 -14.05 -2.58
CA PHE A 2 18.30 -14.64 -2.53
C PHE A 2 18.26 -15.87 -3.44
N LYS A 3 18.29 -17.08 -2.88
CA LYS A 3 18.18 -18.31 -3.66
C LYS A 3 16.71 -18.55 -4.00
N LYS A 4 16.44 -18.76 -5.30
CA LYS A 4 15.14 -19.17 -5.82
C LYS A 4 15.02 -20.69 -5.63
N HIS A 5 13.89 -21.15 -5.12
CA HIS A 5 13.54 -22.55 -5.00
C HIS A 5 12.27 -22.82 -5.80
N ASN A 6 12.25 -23.96 -6.49
CA ASN A 6 11.09 -24.37 -7.27
C ASN A 6 10.11 -25.14 -6.36
N ALA A 7 8.82 -25.09 -6.71
CA ALA A 7 7.80 -25.88 -6.04
C ALA A 7 8.12 -27.39 -6.12
N GLY A 8 7.93 -28.13 -5.03
CA GLY A 8 8.24 -29.56 -4.94
C GLY A 8 9.71 -29.91 -4.64
N GLU A 9 10.59 -28.93 -4.44
CA GLU A 9 11.99 -29.18 -4.04
C GLU A 9 12.09 -29.42 -2.51
N PHE A 10 12.97 -30.32 -2.08
CA PHE A 10 13.26 -30.50 -0.66
C PHE A 10 14.16 -29.36 -0.18
N VAL A 11 13.68 -28.57 0.78
CA VAL A 11 14.43 -27.41 1.27
C VAL A 11 14.65 -27.46 2.78
N PRO A 12 15.80 -26.93 3.25
CA PRO A 12 16.08 -26.85 4.67
C PRO A 12 15.13 -25.88 5.38
N ALA A 13 14.98 -26.07 6.69
CA ALA A 13 14.11 -25.28 7.56
C ALA A 13 14.29 -23.76 7.35
N GLY A 14 13.16 -23.04 7.29
CA GLY A 14 13.15 -21.60 7.04
C GLY A 14 11.80 -21.07 6.54
N THR A 15 11.72 -19.75 6.43
CA THR A 15 10.56 -19.05 5.88
C THR A 15 10.73 -18.84 4.38
N TYR A 16 9.76 -19.34 3.62
CA TYR A 16 9.74 -19.24 2.17
C TYR A 16 8.55 -18.38 1.74
N TRP A 17 8.82 -17.41 0.88
CA TRP A 17 7.81 -16.49 0.37
C TRP A 17 7.39 -16.91 -1.04
N ASN A 18 6.10 -17.15 -1.23
CA ASN A 18 5.51 -17.36 -2.53
C ASN A 18 5.18 -16.01 -3.18
N LYS A 19 5.91 -15.63 -4.23
CA LYS A 19 5.71 -14.34 -4.91
C LYS A 19 4.39 -14.25 -5.67
N LYS A 20 3.82 -15.39 -6.07
CA LYS A 20 2.62 -15.51 -6.90
C LYS A 20 1.36 -15.48 -6.05
N ALA A 21 1.37 -16.16 -4.91
CA ALA A 21 0.24 -16.18 -3.96
C ALA A 21 0.34 -15.11 -2.86
N TRP A 22 1.50 -14.44 -2.70
CA TRP A 22 1.77 -13.56 -1.56
C TRP A 22 1.67 -14.28 -0.19
N GLU A 23 1.87 -15.59 -0.18
CA GLU A 23 1.82 -16.42 1.02
C GLU A 23 3.22 -16.67 1.59
N LEU A 24 3.31 -16.65 2.92
CA LEU A 24 4.49 -17.09 3.66
C LEU A 24 4.27 -18.53 4.13
N THR A 25 5.11 -19.44 3.66
CA THR A 25 5.14 -20.83 4.13
C THR A 25 6.34 -21.00 5.05
N GLN A 26 6.10 -21.41 6.29
CA GLN A 26 7.16 -21.71 7.26
C GLN A 26 7.40 -23.21 7.30
N ILE A 27 8.63 -23.63 7.01
CA ILE A 27 9.03 -25.04 7.01
C ILE A 27 9.76 -25.32 8.33
N SER A 28 9.28 -26.32 9.07
CA SER A 28 9.78 -26.71 10.40
C SER A 28 11.17 -27.38 10.36
N GLU A 29 11.81 -27.44 11.53
CA GLU A 29 13.10 -28.10 11.74
C GLU A 29 12.99 -29.61 11.44
N GLY A 30 13.50 -30.01 10.28
CA GLY A 30 13.35 -31.34 9.69
C GLY A 30 13.49 -31.32 8.18
N GLY A 31 13.20 -30.16 7.57
CA GLY A 31 13.13 -30.02 6.11
C GLY A 31 11.84 -30.64 5.60
N ASP A 32 11.17 -29.94 4.69
CA ASP A 32 9.91 -30.40 4.12
C ASP A 32 9.88 -30.05 2.63
N TYR A 33 9.03 -30.76 1.90
CA TYR A 33 8.80 -30.47 0.50
C TYR A 33 7.98 -29.19 0.37
N LEU A 34 8.45 -28.24 -0.44
CA LEU A 34 7.63 -27.07 -0.75
C LEU A 34 6.32 -27.50 -1.42
N PRO A 35 5.17 -26.88 -1.08
CA PRO A 35 3.88 -27.22 -1.67
C PRO A 35 3.98 -27.20 -3.20
N ALA A 36 3.65 -28.32 -3.83
CA ALA A 36 3.67 -28.44 -5.28
C ALA A 36 2.57 -27.55 -5.86
N GLY A 37 2.95 -26.56 -6.66
CA GLY A 37 2.03 -25.64 -7.33
C GLY A 37 2.62 -25.19 -8.66
N ASP A 38 1.81 -25.27 -9.72
CA ASP A 38 2.26 -25.00 -11.08
C ASP A 38 2.73 -23.54 -11.26
N GLY A 39 4.01 -23.40 -11.62
CA GLY A 39 4.66 -22.11 -11.85
C GLY A 39 4.80 -21.26 -10.60
N VAL A 40 4.87 -21.86 -9.41
CA VAL A 40 5.09 -21.17 -8.14
C VAL A 40 6.59 -21.10 -7.85
N THR A 41 7.11 -19.89 -7.70
CA THR A 41 8.51 -19.65 -7.31
C THR A 41 8.57 -19.21 -5.86
N TYR A 42 9.31 -19.96 -5.05
CA TYR A 42 9.51 -19.65 -3.64
C TYR A 42 10.86 -18.96 -3.45
N TYR A 43 10.86 -17.85 -2.73
CA TYR A 43 12.07 -17.14 -2.34
C TYR A 43 12.33 -17.40 -0.87
N ARG A 44 13.55 -17.81 -0.53
CA ARG A 44 13.95 -17.89 0.88
C ARG A 44 14.03 -16.48 1.46
N VAL A 45 13.12 -16.16 2.37
CA VAL A 45 13.11 -14.87 3.06
C VAL A 45 13.62 -15.09 4.46
N PRO A 46 14.76 -14.48 4.85
CA PRO A 46 15.23 -14.61 6.21
C PRO A 46 14.21 -13.96 7.16
N VAL A 47 13.98 -14.60 8.31
CA VAL A 47 13.03 -14.11 9.34
C VAL A 47 13.33 -12.66 9.73
N LEU A 48 14.61 -12.26 9.76
CA LEU A 48 15.02 -10.87 9.99
C LEU A 48 14.41 -9.88 9.00
N LEU A 49 14.22 -10.25 7.74
CA LEU A 49 13.62 -9.37 6.74
C LEU A 49 12.12 -9.21 7.00
N VAL A 50 11.43 -10.29 7.36
CA VAL A 50 10.01 -10.25 7.76
C VAL A 50 9.84 -9.41 9.02
N LEU A 51 10.74 -9.59 9.99
CA LEU A 51 10.76 -8.81 11.22
C LEU A 51 11.05 -7.33 10.94
N ALA A 52 11.93 -7.02 9.99
CA ALA A 52 12.23 -5.64 9.59
C ALA A 52 11.10 -4.98 8.79
N LEU A 53 10.28 -5.75 8.07
CA LEU A 53 9.14 -5.20 7.32
C LEU A 53 8.14 -4.50 8.23
N GLY A 54 7.91 -5.00 9.45
CA GLY A 54 7.01 -4.36 10.42
C GLY A 54 7.46 -2.92 10.77
N PRO A 55 8.66 -2.74 11.35
CA PRO A 55 9.23 -1.43 11.62
C PRO A 55 9.34 -0.56 10.36
N VAL A 56 9.79 -1.10 9.22
CA VAL A 56 9.92 -0.32 7.97
C VAL A 56 8.55 0.19 7.49
N ALA A 57 7.52 -0.66 7.51
CA ALA A 57 6.16 -0.25 7.15
C ALA A 57 5.62 0.81 8.13
N GLY A 58 5.86 0.63 9.43
CA GLY A 58 5.47 1.62 10.45
C GLY A 58 6.20 2.96 10.27
N LEU A 59 7.50 2.94 9.96
CA LEU A 59 8.32 4.14 9.73
C LEU A 59 7.87 4.86 8.46
N ALA A 60 7.61 4.11 7.39
CA ALA A 60 6.99 4.65 6.19
C ALA A 60 5.64 5.30 6.51
N PHE A 61 4.81 4.67 7.35
CA PHE A 61 3.53 5.23 7.77
C PHE A 61 3.72 6.55 8.54
N ILE A 62 4.62 6.60 9.52
CA ILE A 62 4.92 7.80 10.32
C ILE A 62 5.43 8.95 9.44
N LEU A 63 6.20 8.66 8.40
CA LEU A 63 6.73 9.67 7.49
C LEU A 63 5.72 10.12 6.43
N PHE A 64 4.88 9.21 5.93
CA PHE A 64 3.89 9.53 4.89
C PHE A 64 2.61 10.16 5.45
N LEU A 65 2.16 9.78 6.66
CA LEU A 65 0.96 10.35 7.27
C LEU A 65 0.98 11.89 7.38
N PRO A 66 2.04 12.52 7.93
CA PRO A 66 2.09 13.97 8.11
C PRO A 66 2.12 14.73 6.78
N MET A 67 2.47 14.09 5.66
CA MET A 67 2.33 14.69 4.33
C MET A 67 0.94 14.45 3.74
N ALA A 68 0.43 13.22 3.82
CA ALA A 68 -0.84 12.85 3.19
C ALA A 68 -2.05 13.54 3.84
N VAL A 69 -2.06 13.63 5.17
CA VAL A 69 -3.17 14.22 5.95
C VAL A 69 -3.46 15.68 5.57
N PRO A 70 -2.50 16.62 5.61
CA PRO A 70 -2.78 18.01 5.26
C PRO A 70 -3.15 18.19 3.78
N ILE A 71 -2.57 17.41 2.88
CA ILE A 71 -2.89 17.46 1.45
C ILE A 71 -4.34 17.03 1.21
N VAL A 72 -4.76 15.91 1.79
CA VAL A 72 -6.13 15.40 1.67
C VAL A 72 -7.10 16.35 2.35
N ALA A 73 -6.75 16.87 3.53
CA ALA A 73 -7.57 17.83 4.27
C ALA A 73 -7.77 19.14 3.48
N LEU A 74 -6.71 19.65 2.85
CA LEU A 74 -6.78 20.84 2.00
C LEU A 74 -7.66 20.58 0.77
N TYR A 75 -7.46 19.46 0.08
CA TYR A 75 -8.26 19.10 -1.10
C TYR A 75 -9.76 18.97 -0.76
N TRP A 76 -10.08 18.25 0.33
CA TRP A 76 -11.44 18.11 0.81
C TRP A 76 -12.02 19.43 1.30
N GLY A 77 -11.25 20.24 2.03
CA GLY A 77 -11.66 21.56 2.49
C GLY A 77 -12.05 22.48 1.33
N VAL A 78 -11.20 22.59 0.31
CA VAL A 78 -11.49 23.39 -0.90
C VAL A 78 -12.71 22.86 -1.64
N LYS A 79 -12.84 21.54 -1.78
CA LYS A 79 -13.97 20.91 -2.46
C LYS A 79 -15.29 21.12 -1.70
N ILE A 80 -15.30 20.97 -0.38
CA ILE A 80 -16.46 21.19 0.48
C ILE A 80 -16.91 22.65 0.43
N ILE A 81 -15.97 23.59 0.55
CA ILE A 81 -16.26 25.03 0.43
C ILE A 81 -16.86 25.30 -0.96
N ARG A 82 -16.26 24.82 -2.05
CA ARG A 82 -16.82 25.05 -3.39
C ARG A 82 -18.23 24.48 -3.56
N ASN A 83 -18.53 23.32 -2.97
CA ASN A 83 -19.80 22.64 -3.15
C ASN A 83 -20.93 23.19 -2.25
N ASN A 84 -20.57 23.74 -1.08
CA ASN A 84 -21.52 24.16 -0.05
C ASN A 84 -21.61 25.68 0.14
N VAL A 85 -20.99 26.45 -0.77
CA VAL A 85 -20.99 27.91 -0.73
C VAL A 85 -22.00 28.50 -1.73
N PRO A 86 -23.18 28.94 -1.26
CA PRO A 86 -24.16 29.59 -2.12
C PRO A 86 -23.83 31.05 -2.45
N TRP A 87 -22.85 31.71 -1.79
CA TRP A 87 -22.59 33.15 -1.97
C TRP A 87 -21.86 33.51 -3.26
N LEU A 88 -21.10 32.58 -3.86
CA LEU A 88 -20.46 32.78 -5.18
C LEU A 88 -21.48 32.77 -6.34
N ARG A 89 -22.68 32.23 -6.11
CA ARG A 89 -23.79 32.28 -7.07
C ARG A 89 -24.42 33.67 -7.17
N ARG A 90 -24.27 34.50 -6.12
CA ARG A 90 -24.93 35.82 -6.02
C ARG A 90 -24.15 36.94 -6.74
N LYS A 91 -22.83 36.82 -6.93
CA LYS A 91 -22.06 37.82 -7.68
C LYS A 91 -22.34 37.84 -9.18
N ARG A 92 -22.66 36.70 -9.81
CA ARG A 92 -23.05 36.66 -11.23
C ARG A 92 -24.43 37.30 -11.50
N ALA A 93 -25.35 37.22 -10.55
CA ALA A 93 -26.69 37.80 -10.68
C ALA A 93 -26.72 39.33 -10.53
N GLY A 94 -25.67 39.93 -9.93
CA GLY A 94 -25.57 41.38 -9.75
C GLY A 94 -25.00 42.14 -10.97
N GLU A 95 -24.31 41.45 -11.88
CA GLU A 95 -23.77 42.05 -13.12
C GLU A 95 -24.81 42.13 -14.24
N GLU A 96 -25.85 41.30 -14.21
CA GLU A 96 -26.93 41.30 -15.21
C GLU A 96 -27.98 42.40 -14.98
N LEU A 97 -27.99 43.01 -13.79
CA LEU A 97 -28.94 44.07 -13.39
C LEU A 97 -28.37 45.49 -13.48
N ARG A 98 -27.20 45.67 -14.11
CA ARG A 98 -26.73 47.00 -14.54
C ARG A 98 -27.16 47.18 -15.99
N PRO A 99 -28.36 47.76 -16.26
CA PRO A 99 -28.69 48.16 -17.62
C PRO A 99 -27.60 49.09 -18.11
N ALA A 100 -27.05 48.78 -19.28
CA ALA A 100 -26.20 49.68 -20.03
C ALA A 100 -26.94 51.01 -20.15
N ARG A 101 -26.26 52.05 -19.67
CA ARG A 101 -26.70 53.43 -19.57
C ARG A 101 -27.16 54.00 -20.90
#